data_AF-A0AAN8M6J8-F1
#
_entry.id   AF-A0AAN8M6J8-F1
#
_cell.length_a   1.000
_cell.length_b   1.000
_cell.length_c   1.000
_cell.angle_alpha   90.00
_cell.angle_beta   90.00
_cell.angle_gamma   90.00
#
_symmetry.space_group_name_H-M   'P 1'
#
loop_
_entity.id
_entity.type
_entity.pdbx_description
1 polymer ?
#
loop_
_entity_poly.entity_id
_entity_poly.type
_entity_poly.pdbx_seq_one_letter_code
_entity_poly.pdbx_strand_id
1 'polypeptide(L)'
;MSSQKGNASRSRGQKHQNTTAYKNDKYGASVQVKIANSKVHNGLCQRCKEVIEWKVKYNKYKSLTQPRTCVKCSQKTVKDAYHVICKPCALKLELCAKCGKKEDIVIPVNTKEEEEEDPNQKKTGRTRRKKDLDEFDNDNDFGDLSSDYEDFPSDSGLEKAGGKVPIPDVAHVSFKD
;
A
#
# COMPACT_ATOMS: atom_id res chain seq x y z
N MET A 1 15.27 -27.43 -26.83
CA MET A 1 14.79 -26.10 -26.40
C MET A 1 15.51 -25.05 -27.24
N SER A 2 14.79 -24.25 -28.04
CA SER A 2 15.42 -23.26 -28.93
C SER A 2 15.95 -22.07 -28.12
N SER A 3 17.25 -21.80 -28.21
CA SER A 3 17.93 -20.68 -27.56
C SER A 3 18.01 -19.44 -28.46
N GLN A 4 17.29 -19.42 -29.59
CA GLN A 4 17.38 -18.31 -30.54
C GLN A 4 16.73 -17.06 -29.95
N LYS A 5 17.54 -16.03 -29.74
CA LYS A 5 17.13 -14.69 -29.33
C LYS A 5 16.29 -14.11 -30.47
N GLY A 6 14.97 -14.25 -30.39
CA GLY A 6 14.05 -13.86 -31.47
C GLY A 6 14.29 -12.42 -31.91
N ASN A 7 14.33 -12.19 -33.24
CA ASN A 7 14.46 -10.91 -33.95
C ASN A 7 14.53 -9.66 -33.03
N ALA A 8 15.73 -9.39 -32.50
CA ALA A 8 15.99 -8.25 -31.64
C ALA A 8 15.90 -6.91 -32.41
N SER A 9 15.94 -6.96 -33.74
CA SER A 9 15.76 -5.84 -34.65
C SER A 9 14.44 -5.99 -35.42
N ARG A 10 13.35 -5.44 -34.87
CA ARG A 10 12.10 -5.28 -35.62
C ARG A 10 12.27 -4.08 -36.57
N SER A 11 12.02 -4.28 -37.86
CA SER A 11 12.13 -3.20 -38.87
C SER A 11 11.02 -2.15 -38.75
N ARG A 12 9.84 -2.55 -38.25
CA ARG A 12 8.69 -1.66 -38.07
C ARG A 12 8.39 -1.47 -36.58
N GLY A 13 8.11 -0.22 -36.21
CA GLY A 13 7.61 0.14 -34.89
C GLY A 13 6.27 -0.53 -34.55
N GLN A 14 5.88 -0.46 -33.28
CA GLN A 14 4.64 -1.08 -32.83
C GLN A 14 3.43 -0.39 -33.50
N LYS A 15 2.51 -1.19 -34.06
CA LYS A 15 1.39 -0.73 -34.91
C LYS A 15 0.42 0.23 -34.17
N HIS A 16 0.25 0.04 -32.87
CA HIS A 16 -0.72 0.76 -32.05
C HIS A 16 -0.01 1.59 -31.00
N GLN A 17 0.46 2.78 -31.38
CA GLN A 17 1.10 3.72 -30.45
C GLN A 17 0.05 4.48 -29.63
N ASN A 18 0.39 4.80 -28.39
CA ASN A 18 -0.45 5.68 -27.56
C ASN A 18 -0.38 7.12 -28.10
N THR A 19 -1.54 7.73 -28.34
CA THR A 19 -1.63 9.14 -28.76
C THR A 19 -1.38 10.13 -27.63
N THR A 20 -1.69 9.71 -26.39
CA THR A 20 -1.51 10.50 -25.17
C THR A 20 -0.78 9.68 -24.13
N ALA A 21 0.06 10.35 -23.32
CA ALA A 21 0.70 9.69 -22.19
C ALA A 21 -0.33 9.26 -21.16
N TYR A 22 -0.10 8.10 -20.53
CA TYR A 22 -0.92 7.66 -19.40
C TYR A 22 -0.86 8.68 -18.26
N LYS A 23 -2.03 9.02 -17.73
CA LYS A 23 -2.20 9.83 -16.53
C LYS A 23 -3.08 9.05 -15.54
N ASN A 24 -2.66 8.99 -14.28
CA ASN A 24 -3.36 8.24 -13.23
C ASN A 24 -4.62 8.96 -12.70
N ASP A 25 -4.80 10.23 -13.06
CA ASP A 25 -5.90 11.11 -12.64
C ASP A 25 -6.92 11.38 -13.76
N LYS A 26 -6.74 10.78 -14.96
CA LYS A 26 -7.54 11.08 -16.17
C LYS A 26 -9.05 10.97 -15.98
N TYR A 27 -9.51 10.04 -15.14
CA TYR A 27 -10.94 9.78 -14.89
C TYR A 27 -11.35 10.09 -13.45
N GLY A 28 -10.61 10.99 -12.80
CA GLY A 28 -10.73 11.26 -11.38
C GLY A 28 -9.70 10.47 -10.56
N ALA A 29 -8.96 11.18 -9.72
CA ALA A 29 -7.99 10.57 -8.83
C ALA A 29 -8.69 10.05 -7.56
N SER A 30 -8.53 8.75 -7.27
CA SER A 30 -8.92 8.20 -5.98
C SER A 30 -8.11 8.86 -4.85
N VAL A 31 -8.61 8.82 -3.62
CA VAL A 31 -7.91 9.39 -2.44
C VAL A 31 -6.47 8.84 -2.35
N GLN A 32 -6.29 7.54 -2.62
CA GLN A 32 -4.99 6.89 -2.61
C GLN A 32 -4.04 7.43 -3.69
N VAL A 33 -4.56 7.69 -4.90
CA VAL A 33 -3.76 8.27 -6.01
C VAL A 33 -3.35 9.70 -5.68
N LYS A 34 -4.25 10.50 -5.09
CA LYS A 34 -3.92 11.87 -4.64
C LYS A 34 -2.80 11.87 -3.60
N ILE A 35 -2.91 11.00 -2.58
CA ILE A 35 -1.88 10.84 -1.54
C ILE A 35 -0.55 10.35 -2.14
N ALA A 36 -0.60 9.44 -3.13
CA ALA A 36 0.61 8.96 -3.79
C ALA A 36 1.27 10.05 -4.64
N ASN A 37 0.49 10.87 -5.35
CA ASN A 37 0.99 11.97 -6.18
C ASN A 37 1.58 13.13 -5.35
N SER A 38 1.05 13.40 -4.15
CA SER A 38 1.57 14.46 -3.26
C SER A 38 2.80 14.05 -2.44
N LYS A 39 3.16 12.75 -2.44
CA LYS A 39 4.24 12.24 -1.59
C LYS A 39 5.62 12.64 -2.13
N VAL A 40 6.38 13.38 -1.34
CA VAL A 40 7.78 13.69 -1.64
C VAL A 40 8.69 12.49 -1.27
N HIS A 41 9.51 12.05 -2.23
CA HIS A 41 10.43 10.92 -2.06
C HIS A 41 11.87 11.39 -1.77
N ASN A 42 12.12 11.81 -0.52
CA ASN A 42 13.43 12.32 -0.06
C ASN A 42 14.42 11.19 0.27
N GLY A 43 15.73 11.48 0.22
CA GLY A 43 16.77 10.55 0.68
C GLY A 43 16.97 9.32 -0.22
N LEU A 44 16.64 9.44 -1.51
CA LEU A 44 16.81 8.38 -2.51
C LEU A 44 17.85 8.79 -3.57
N CYS A 45 18.56 7.81 -4.12
CA CYS A 45 19.33 8.01 -5.33
C CYS A 45 18.40 8.18 -6.54
N GLN A 46 18.90 8.82 -7.61
CA GLN A 46 18.13 9.13 -8.83
C GLN A 46 17.39 7.91 -9.38
N ARG A 47 18.09 6.79 -9.52
CA ARG A 47 17.50 5.53 -10.02
C ARG A 47 16.34 5.05 -9.14
N CYS A 48 16.47 5.13 -7.82
CA CYS A 48 15.42 4.68 -6.92
C CYS A 48 14.21 5.62 -6.93
N LYS A 49 14.45 6.92 -7.04
CA LYS A 49 13.41 7.94 -7.18
C LYS A 49 12.57 7.68 -8.43
N GLU A 50 13.19 7.51 -9.58
CA GLU A 50 12.50 7.21 -10.85
C GLU A 50 11.64 5.93 -10.77
N VAL A 51 12.14 4.89 -10.10
CA VAL A 51 11.39 3.64 -9.92
C VAL A 51 10.12 3.85 -9.08
N ILE A 52 10.19 4.68 -8.04
CA ILE A 52 9.01 4.96 -7.19
C ILE A 52 8.07 5.92 -7.91
N GLU A 53 8.56 6.98 -8.53
CA GLU A 53 7.75 7.91 -9.33
C GLU A 53 7.03 7.20 -10.47
N TRP A 54 7.68 6.23 -11.12
CA TRP A 54 7.03 5.37 -12.10
C TRP A 54 5.87 4.57 -11.48
N LYS A 55 6.05 4.01 -10.28
CA LYS A 55 4.96 3.30 -9.57
C LYS A 55 3.80 4.25 -9.27
N VAL A 56 4.07 5.48 -8.87
CA VAL A 56 3.04 6.51 -8.64
C VAL A 56 2.32 6.84 -9.95
N LYS A 57 3.08 7.17 -11.00
CA LYS A 57 2.58 7.54 -12.34
C LYS A 57 1.68 6.47 -12.95
N TYR A 58 1.98 5.19 -12.75
CA TYR A 58 1.23 4.07 -13.32
C TYR A 58 0.26 3.38 -12.35
N ASN A 59 -0.08 4.03 -11.23
CA ASN A 59 -1.01 3.51 -10.23
C ASN A 59 -0.63 2.11 -9.69
N LYS A 60 0.67 1.88 -9.51
CA LYS A 60 1.27 0.64 -8.95
C LYS A 60 1.91 0.87 -7.58
N TYR A 61 1.78 2.08 -7.04
CA TYR A 61 2.29 2.45 -5.72
C TYR A 61 1.42 1.83 -4.62
N LYS A 62 2.05 1.17 -3.65
CA LYS A 62 1.39 0.60 -2.48
C LYS A 62 1.97 1.24 -1.23
N SER A 63 1.14 1.95 -0.47
CA SER A 63 1.52 2.49 0.84
C SER A 63 1.74 1.37 1.85
N LEU A 64 2.45 1.69 2.93
CA LEU A 64 2.56 0.82 4.10
C LEU A 64 1.37 1.07 5.02
N THR A 65 0.70 0.01 5.44
CA THR A 65 -0.30 0.08 6.52
C THR A 65 0.37 0.10 7.90
N GLN A 66 1.51 -0.57 8.03
CA GLN A 66 2.29 -0.64 9.27
C GLN A 66 3.76 -0.31 8.98
N PRO A 67 4.47 0.30 9.95
CA PRO A 67 5.88 0.61 9.79
C PRO A 67 6.72 -0.67 9.69
N ARG A 68 7.72 -0.65 8.81
CA ARG A 68 8.68 -1.75 8.63
C ARG A 68 9.91 -1.58 9.52
N THR A 69 10.62 -2.69 9.72
CA THR A 69 11.92 -2.70 10.40
C THR A 69 13.00 -2.08 9.52
N CYS A 70 13.83 -1.25 10.12
CA CYS A 70 14.98 -0.64 9.47
C CYS A 70 16.18 -1.60 9.48
N VAL A 71 16.90 -1.71 8.36
CA VAL A 71 18.10 -2.57 8.28
C VAL A 71 19.29 -2.02 9.09
N LYS A 72 19.31 -0.73 9.43
CA LYS A 72 20.45 -0.10 10.14
C LYS A 72 20.27 -0.06 11.66
N CYS A 73 19.09 0.34 12.14
CA CYS A 73 18.83 0.41 13.59
C CYS A 73 17.98 -0.77 14.11
N SER A 74 17.50 -1.66 13.23
CA SER A 74 16.65 -2.82 13.58
C SER A 74 15.33 -2.48 14.27
N GLN A 75 14.96 -1.20 14.35
CA GLN A 75 13.69 -0.73 14.93
C GLN A 75 12.61 -0.62 13.84
N LYS A 76 11.33 -0.72 14.23
CA LYS A 76 10.15 -0.54 13.35
C LYS A 76 9.88 0.95 13.05
N THR A 77 10.85 1.64 12.46
CA THR A 77 10.83 3.10 12.25
C THR A 77 10.63 3.51 10.79
N VAL A 78 10.56 2.55 9.86
CA VAL A 78 10.39 2.84 8.43
C VAL A 78 8.90 3.08 8.14
N LYS A 79 8.52 4.36 8.00
CA LYS A 79 7.14 4.79 7.71
C LYS A 79 6.84 4.87 6.20
N ASP A 80 7.85 5.20 5.38
CA ASP A 80 7.64 5.38 3.94
C ASP A 80 7.69 4.06 3.16
N ALA A 81 6.88 3.95 2.11
CA ALA A 81 6.82 2.74 1.31
C ALA A 81 8.06 2.55 0.45
N TYR A 82 8.43 1.28 0.23
CA TYR A 82 9.62 0.88 -0.53
C TYR A 82 10.96 1.31 0.07
N HIS A 83 10.96 1.87 1.28
CA HIS A 83 12.16 2.16 2.04
C HIS A 83 12.58 0.93 2.86
N VAL A 84 13.89 0.75 3.00
CA VAL A 84 14.52 -0.34 3.76
C VAL A 84 15.29 0.22 4.95
N ILE A 85 15.67 1.50 4.87
CA ILE A 85 16.40 2.24 5.90
C ILE A 85 15.50 3.39 6.39
N CYS A 86 15.53 3.62 7.69
CA CYS A 86 14.79 4.70 8.34
C CYS A 86 15.35 6.08 7.93
N LYS A 87 14.52 7.13 7.87
CA LYS A 87 14.99 8.50 7.57
C LYS A 87 16.19 8.93 8.44
N PRO A 88 16.17 8.80 9.79
CA PRO A 88 17.32 9.24 10.59
C PRO A 88 18.57 8.41 10.33
N CYS A 89 18.42 7.14 9.97
CA CYS A 89 19.52 6.26 9.60
C CYS A 89 20.14 6.65 8.25
N ALA A 90 19.30 7.01 7.28
CA ALA A 90 19.72 7.45 5.96
C ALA A 90 20.50 8.78 6.03
N LEU A 91 20.10 9.68 6.92
CA LEU A 91 20.80 10.96 7.12
C LEU A 91 22.15 10.81 7.82
N LYS A 92 22.21 10.02 8.89
CA LYS A 92 23.48 9.81 9.62
C LYS A 92 24.55 9.12 8.78
N LEU A 93 24.14 8.25 7.85
CA LEU A 93 25.04 7.42 7.04
C LEU A 93 25.17 7.88 5.59
N GLU A 94 24.39 8.89 5.18
CA GLU A 94 24.28 9.39 3.81
C GLU A 94 24.07 8.26 2.78
N LEU A 95 23.10 7.39 3.09
CA LEU A 95 22.74 6.25 2.24
C LEU A 95 21.36 6.43 1.64
N CYS A 96 21.18 5.96 0.40
CA CYS A 96 19.86 5.86 -0.21
C CYS A 96 18.94 4.97 0.65
N ALA A 97 17.78 5.50 1.04
CA ALA A 97 16.88 4.82 1.97
C ALA A 97 16.22 3.55 1.38
N LYS A 98 16.26 3.36 0.06
CA LYS A 98 15.73 2.18 -0.63
C LYS A 98 16.80 1.11 -0.92
N CYS A 99 17.90 1.47 -1.56
CA CYS A 99 18.93 0.50 -1.97
C CYS A 99 20.12 0.39 -1.00
N GLY A 100 20.26 1.31 -0.04
CA GLY A 100 21.33 1.30 0.96
C GLY A 100 22.73 1.58 0.42
N LYS A 101 22.85 2.08 -0.82
CA LYS A 101 24.11 2.44 -1.45
C LYS A 101 24.45 3.93 -1.22
N LYS A 102 25.75 4.22 -1.22
CA LYS A 102 26.36 5.57 -1.23
C LYS A 102 26.39 6.11 -2.68
N GLU A 103 25.23 6.25 -3.29
CA GLU A 103 25.09 6.91 -4.61
C GLU A 103 24.50 8.30 -4.37
N ASP A 104 24.84 9.28 -5.22
CA ASP A 104 24.42 10.68 -5.10
C ASP A 104 22.92 10.79 -4.75
N ILE A 105 22.65 11.29 -3.54
CA ILE A 105 21.31 11.49 -3.02
C ILE A 105 20.81 12.82 -3.57
N VAL A 106 19.76 12.77 -4.39
CA VAL A 106 19.29 13.88 -5.23
C VAL A 106 18.62 15.00 -4.43
N ILE A 107 18.21 14.73 -3.18
CA ILE A 107 17.61 15.71 -2.28
C ILE A 107 18.16 15.49 -0.87
N PRO A 108 19.05 16.36 -0.37
CA PRO A 108 19.41 16.38 1.05
C PRO A 108 18.15 16.68 1.86
N VAL A 109 17.94 15.94 2.96
CA VAL A 109 16.83 16.26 3.88
C VAL A 109 17.20 17.54 4.60
N ASN A 110 16.75 18.67 4.06
CA ASN A 110 16.77 19.92 4.79
C ASN A 110 15.86 19.77 6.01
N THR A 111 16.47 19.82 7.18
CA THR A 111 15.82 20.17 8.44
C THR A 111 15.28 21.59 8.32
N LYS A 112 13.99 21.74 8.04
CA LYS A 112 13.12 22.84 8.49
C LYS A 112 11.68 22.57 8.02
N GLU A 113 10.79 22.55 9.01
CA GLU A 113 9.34 22.76 8.90
C GLU A 113 8.49 21.60 8.37
N GLU A 114 8.05 20.72 9.29
CA GLU A 114 6.63 20.37 9.39
C GLU A 114 6.26 20.38 10.87
N GLU A 115 5.35 21.31 11.19
CA GLU A 115 4.87 21.69 12.50
C GLU A 115 4.11 20.57 13.22
N GLU A 116 4.06 20.75 14.53
CA GLU A 116 3.38 19.93 15.52
C GLU A 116 1.86 19.87 15.26
N GLU A 117 1.29 18.67 15.26
CA GLU A 117 -0.11 18.49 15.64
C GLU A 117 -0.20 17.37 16.68
N ASP A 118 -0.28 17.78 17.94
CA ASP A 118 -0.49 16.98 19.13
C ASP A 118 -1.99 17.06 19.50
N PRO A 119 -2.77 15.96 19.48
CA PRO A 119 -4.10 15.97 20.07
C PRO A 119 -4.10 15.15 21.35
N ASN A 120 -3.62 15.74 22.45
CA ASN A 120 -3.89 15.26 23.79
C ASN A 120 -4.43 16.38 24.70
N GLN A 121 -5.75 16.59 24.68
CA GLN A 121 -6.46 17.15 25.82
C GLN A 121 -7.76 16.40 26.08
N LYS A 122 -7.74 15.56 27.12
CA LYS A 122 -8.92 15.18 27.90
C LYS A 122 -9.15 16.23 28.98
N LYS A 123 -10.41 16.66 29.17
CA LYS A 123 -11.05 17.03 30.46
C LYS A 123 -12.54 17.39 30.20
N THR A 124 -13.48 16.51 30.57
CA THR A 124 -14.36 16.58 31.77
C THR A 124 -15.40 17.71 31.77
N GLY A 125 -16.69 17.35 31.90
CA GLY A 125 -17.72 18.27 32.39
C GLY A 125 -19.16 17.95 31.96
N ARG A 126 -19.96 17.36 32.84
CA ARG A 126 -21.43 17.21 32.73
C ARG A 126 -22.13 18.53 33.09
N THR A 127 -23.16 18.94 32.34
CA THR A 127 -24.41 19.55 32.87
C THR A 127 -25.55 19.62 31.84
N ARG A 128 -26.79 19.72 32.36
CA ARG A 128 -28.10 19.41 31.76
C ARG A 128 -28.84 20.64 31.16
N ARG A 129 -29.84 20.35 30.28
CA ARG A 129 -31.10 21.12 29.93
C ARG A 129 -30.92 22.39 29.07
N LYS A 130 -31.81 22.82 28.13
CA LYS A 130 -33.10 22.35 27.55
C LYS A 130 -33.57 23.41 26.47
N LYS A 131 -34.39 22.98 25.47
CA LYS A 131 -35.29 23.75 24.52
C LYS A 131 -34.60 24.53 23.37
N ASP A 132 -35.14 24.68 22.15
CA ASP A 132 -36.36 24.29 21.40
C ASP A 132 -36.13 24.69 19.91
N LEU A 133 -36.93 24.13 18.97
CA LEU A 133 -37.22 24.58 17.57
C LEU A 133 -36.11 24.33 16.51
N ASP A 134 -36.37 23.81 15.30
CA ASP A 134 -37.56 23.86 14.44
C ASP A 134 -37.62 22.68 13.45
N GLU A 135 -38.83 22.49 12.94
CA GLU A 135 -39.35 21.50 11.99
C GLU A 135 -38.72 21.63 10.59
N PHE A 136 -38.40 20.52 9.92
CA PHE A 136 -38.50 20.45 8.46
C PHE A 136 -38.74 19.01 8.00
N ASP A 137 -39.99 18.76 7.62
CA ASP A 137 -40.50 17.55 6.98
C ASP A 137 -39.75 17.22 5.68
N ASN A 138 -39.49 15.93 5.46
CA ASN A 138 -39.46 15.37 4.10
C ASN A 138 -39.81 13.88 4.10
N ASP A 139 -41.12 13.68 4.09
CA ASP A 139 -41.87 12.50 3.63
C ASP A 139 -41.17 11.79 2.47
N ASN A 140 -40.60 10.62 2.73
CA ASN A 140 -40.33 9.62 1.70
C ASN A 140 -40.77 8.25 2.21
N ASP A 141 -42.06 8.03 2.01
CA ASP A 141 -42.72 6.76 1.77
C ASP A 141 -41.87 5.86 0.85
N PHE A 142 -41.35 4.75 1.40
CA PHE A 142 -40.93 3.62 0.57
C PHE A 142 -41.10 2.30 1.34
N GLY A 143 -42.31 1.75 1.19
CA GLY A 143 -42.47 0.35 0.79
C GLY A 143 -41.88 -0.71 1.71
N ASP A 144 -42.64 -1.04 2.73
CA ASP A 144 -42.73 -2.38 3.31
C ASP A 144 -43.07 -3.39 2.20
N LEU A 145 -42.09 -4.20 1.81
CA LEU A 145 -42.33 -5.42 1.04
C LEU A 145 -41.67 -6.59 1.75
N SER A 146 -42.46 -7.18 2.65
CA SER A 146 -42.33 -8.56 3.11
C SER A 146 -42.05 -9.49 1.93
N SER A 147 -40.86 -10.09 1.91
CA SER A 147 -40.58 -11.27 1.12
C SER A 147 -40.46 -12.43 2.10
N ASP A 148 -41.55 -13.19 2.25
CA ASP A 148 -41.57 -14.57 2.70
C ASP A 148 -40.41 -15.33 2.05
N TYR A 149 -39.45 -15.74 2.85
CA TYR A 149 -38.49 -16.75 2.43
C TYR A 149 -38.70 -17.99 3.29
N GLU A 150 -39.19 -18.99 2.58
CA GLU A 150 -39.60 -20.30 3.03
C GLU A 150 -38.55 -20.99 3.92
N ASP A 151 -39.13 -21.63 4.93
CA ASP A 151 -38.60 -22.62 5.84
C ASP A 151 -37.78 -23.71 5.10
N PHE A 152 -36.51 -23.90 5.49
CA PHE A 152 -35.75 -25.09 5.12
C PHE A 152 -35.32 -25.82 6.40
N PRO A 153 -35.71 -27.10 6.56
CA PRO A 153 -35.57 -27.83 7.80
C PRO A 153 -34.11 -28.17 8.13
N SER A 154 -33.83 -28.14 9.42
CA SER A 154 -32.65 -28.74 10.03
C SER A 154 -32.68 -30.26 9.83
N ASP A 155 -31.62 -30.84 9.27
CA ASP A 155 -31.30 -32.25 9.46
C ASP A 155 -29.90 -32.44 10.02
N SER A 156 -29.87 -33.17 11.11
CA SER A 156 -28.73 -33.54 11.93
C SER A 156 -28.05 -34.78 11.36
N GLY A 157 -26.75 -34.70 11.08
CA GLY A 157 -25.93 -35.86 10.73
C GLY A 157 -24.58 -35.83 11.43
N LEU A 158 -24.49 -36.49 12.59
CA LEU A 158 -23.23 -36.99 13.16
C LEU A 158 -22.64 -38.03 12.20
N GLU A 159 -21.34 -37.97 11.90
CA GLU A 159 -20.48 -39.14 11.73
C GLU A 159 -19.01 -38.72 11.93
N LYS A 160 -18.31 -39.41 12.83
CA LYS A 160 -16.87 -39.27 13.09
C LYS A 160 -16.10 -40.11 12.09
N ALA A 161 -15.01 -39.59 11.51
CA ALA A 161 -13.90 -40.44 11.06
C ALA A 161 -12.58 -39.66 11.06
N GLY A 162 -11.63 -40.13 11.87
CA GLY A 162 -10.26 -39.64 11.87
C GLY A 162 -9.48 -40.17 10.67
N GLY A 163 -8.62 -39.33 10.11
CA GLY A 163 -7.65 -39.72 9.10
C GLY A 163 -6.41 -38.84 9.21
N LYS A 164 -5.34 -39.39 9.77
CA LYS A 164 -3.99 -38.78 9.78
C LYS A 164 -3.50 -38.70 8.33
N VAL A 165 -3.13 -37.51 7.87
CA VAL A 165 -2.48 -37.33 6.57
C VAL A 165 -0.99 -37.67 6.71
N PRO A 166 -0.42 -38.61 5.93
CA PRO A 166 1.01 -38.88 5.92
C PRO A 166 1.77 -37.79 5.16
N ILE A 167 2.85 -37.31 5.76
CA ILE A 167 3.85 -36.44 5.13
C ILE A 167 4.71 -37.32 4.21
N PRO A 168 4.84 -37.02 2.90
CA PRO A 168 5.87 -37.66 2.09
C PRO A 168 7.25 -37.07 2.42
N ASP A 169 8.10 -37.97 2.91
CA ASP A 169 9.53 -37.83 3.16
C ASP A 169 10.34 -37.97 1.85
N VAL A 170 11.66 -37.77 1.94
CA VAL A 170 12.73 -38.09 0.96
C VAL A 170 13.11 -36.92 0.01
N ALA A 171 14.37 -36.51 -0.20
CA ALA A 171 15.67 -37.06 0.16
C ALA A 171 16.75 -35.96 0.30
N HIS A 172 17.68 -36.27 1.19
CA HIS A 172 19.04 -35.73 1.28
C HIS A 172 19.76 -35.76 -0.08
N VAL A 173 20.29 -34.62 -0.53
CA VAL A 173 21.23 -34.55 -1.65
C VAL A 173 22.64 -34.48 -1.07
N SER A 174 23.43 -35.55 -1.26
CA SER A 174 24.84 -35.59 -0.88
C SER A 174 25.67 -34.72 -1.81
N PHE A 175 26.46 -33.81 -1.23
CA PHE A 175 27.59 -33.17 -1.88
C PHE A 175 28.75 -34.16 -2.02
N LYS A 176 29.49 -34.08 -3.12
CA LYS A 176 30.75 -34.79 -3.34
C LYS A 176 31.82 -33.73 -3.59
N ASP A 177 32.94 -33.88 -2.89
CA ASP A 177 34.14 -33.04 -2.92
C ASP A 177 34.76 -32.89 -4.32
#